data_AF-A0A7W0ZD74-F1
#
_entry.id   AF-A0A7W0ZD74-F1
#
_cell.length_a   1.000
_cell.length_b   1.000
_cell.length_c   1.000
_cell.angle_alpha   90.00
_cell.angle_beta   90.00
_cell.angle_gamma   90.00
#
_symmetry.space_group_name_H-M   'P 1'
#
loop_
_entity.id
_entity.type
_entity.pdbx_description
1 polymer ?
#
loop_
_entity_poly.entity_id
_entity_poly.type
_entity_poly.pdbx_seq_one_letter_code
_entity_poly.pdbx_strand_id
1 'polypeptide(L)' 'MSANATFVTSAGTFKATLLPDHAPTTVANFIDLASGRREWKDPRDGRPKTDPIYNGTIF' A
#
# COMPACT_ATOMS: atom_id res chain seq x y z
N MET A 1 -7.21 -17.38 -0.75
CA MET A 1 -5.74 -17.16 -0.73
C MET A 1 -5.46 -16.09 0.32
N SER A 2 -4.61 -16.36 1.31
CA SER A 2 -4.19 -15.35 2.30
C SER A 2 -3.10 -14.45 1.71
N ALA A 3 -3.35 -13.15 1.58
CA ALA A 3 -2.34 -12.18 1.18
C ALA A 3 -1.69 -11.56 2.42
N ASN A 4 -0.37 -11.38 2.44
CA ASN A 4 0.36 -10.78 3.55
C ASN A 4 1.15 -9.56 3.06
N ALA A 5 1.18 -8.51 3.88
CA ALA A 5 1.98 -7.31 3.65
C ALA A 5 3.11 -7.25 4.70
N THR A 6 4.32 -6.91 4.26
CA THR A 6 5.46 -6.68 5.16
C THR A 6 5.77 -5.20 5.19
N PHE A 7 5.82 -4.62 6.39
CA PHE A 7 6.09 -3.22 6.62
C PHE A 7 7.46 -3.09 7.25
N VAL A 8 8.37 -2.40 6.56
CA VAL A 8 9.70 -2.10 7.06
C VAL A 8 9.69 -0.65 7.53
N THR A 9 9.81 -0.43 8.83
CA THR A 9 9.80 0.90 9.45
C THR A 9 11.07 1.14 10.27
N SER A 10 11.33 2.38 10.67
CA SER A 10 12.43 2.71 11.57
C SER A 10 12.28 2.08 12.97
N ALA A 11 11.06 1.80 13.41
CA ALA A 11 10.77 1.13 14.68
C ALA A 11 10.85 -0.41 14.59
N GLY A 12 11.11 -0.96 13.41
CA GLY A 12 11.19 -2.40 13.17
C GLY A 12 10.32 -2.88 12.01
N THR A 13 10.39 -4.18 11.74
CA THR A 13 9.61 -4.82 10.68
C THR A 13 8.44 -5.61 11.27
N PHE A 14 7.25 -5.43 10.71
CA PHE A 14 6.09 -6.23 11.06
C PHE A 14 5.36 -6.75 9.82
N LYS A 15 4.52 -7.77 10.02
CA LYS A 15 3.69 -8.36 8.96
C LYS A 15 2.21 -8.22 9.32
N ALA A 16 1.40 -7.89 8.33
CA ALA A 16 -0.06 -7.88 8.44
C ALA A 16 -0.67 -8.89 7.47
N THR A 17 -1.68 -9.62 7.94
CA THR A 17 -2.51 -10.48 7.10
C THR A 17 -3.65 -9.65 6.53
N LEU A 18 -3.82 -9.70 5.21
CA LEU A 18 -4.89 -9.02 4.50
C LEU A 18 -6.08 -9.97 4.37
N LEU A 19 -7.29 -9.41 4.49
CA LEU A 19 -8.55 -10.15 4.51
C LEU A 19 -9.38 -9.86 3.23
N PRO A 20 -8.95 -10.35 2.05
CA PRO A 20 -9.64 -10.05 0.79
C PRO A 20 -11.08 -10.58 0.77
N ASP A 21 -11.37 -11.67 1.49
CA ASP A 21 -12.71 -12.25 1.55
C ASP A 21 -13.71 -11.34 2.30
N HIS A 22 -13.21 -10.45 3.17
CA HIS A 22 -14.02 -9.51 3.94
C HIS A 22 -14.07 -8.13 3.28
N ALA A 23 -12.97 -7.68 2.68
CA ALA A 23 -12.83 -6.36 2.09
C ALA A 23 -12.08 -6.41 0.74
N PRO A 24 -12.65 -7.03 -0.30
CA PRO A 24 -11.94 -7.33 -1.53
C PRO A 24 -11.44 -6.07 -2.25
N THR A 25 -12.28 -5.05 -2.38
CA THR A 25 -11.94 -3.79 -3.05
C THR A 25 -10.85 -3.03 -2.31
N THR A 26 -10.93 -2.99 -0.97
CA THR A 26 -9.95 -2.28 -0.14
C THR A 26 -8.59 -2.97 -0.19
N VAL A 27 -8.58 -4.31 -0.07
CA VAL A 27 -7.35 -5.10 -0.14
C VAL A 27 -6.70 -4.98 -1.53
N ALA A 28 -7.48 -5.06 -2.60
CA ALA A 28 -6.97 -4.87 -3.96
C ALA A 28 -6.35 -3.47 -4.14
N ASN A 29 -7.08 -2.42 -3.73
CA ASN A 29 -6.58 -1.04 -3.81
C ASN A 29 -5.28 -0.84 -3.01
N PHE A 30 -5.21 -1.39 -1.79
CA PHE A 30 -4.01 -1.33 -0.96
C PHE A 30 -2.82 -2.00 -1.66
N ILE A 31 -3.00 -3.22 -2.18
CA ILE A 31 -1.92 -3.96 -2.86
C ILE A 31 -1.48 -3.21 -4.13
N ASP A 32 -2.42 -2.70 -4.94
CA ASP A 32 -2.07 -2.01 -6.19
C ASP A 32 -1.30 -0.73 -5.95
N LEU A 33 -1.70 0.06 -4.95
CA LEU A 33 -0.98 1.26 -4.55
C LEU A 33 0.38 0.95 -3.92
N ALA A 34 0.46 -0.10 -3.09
CA ALA A 34 1.72 -0.54 -2.49
C ALA A 34 2.72 -1.11 -3.51
N SER A 35 2.24 -1.64 -4.63
CA SER A 35 3.07 -2.21 -5.70
C SER A 35 3.34 -1.25 -6.86
N GLY A 36 2.73 -0.06 -6.86
CA GLY A 36 2.83 0.89 -7.97
C GLY A 36 2.07 0.45 -9.24
N ARG A 37 1.11 -0.47 -9.10
CA ARG A 37 0.27 -0.93 -10.23
C ARG A 37 -0.92 0.00 -10.49
N ARG A 38 -1.19 0.94 -9.58
CA ARG A 38 -2.29 1.90 -9.69
C ARG A 38 -1.75 3.33 -9.64
N GLU A 39 -2.21 4.15 -10.58
CA GLU A 39 -1.95 5.59 -10.56
C GLU A 39 -2.65 6.25 -9.36
N TRP A 40 -1.93 7.14 -8.70
CA TRP A 40 -2.43 7.96 -7.60
C TRP A 40 -1.98 9.41 -7.78
N LYS A 41 -2.75 10.32 -7.20
CA LYS A 41 -2.45 11.75 -7.22
C LYS A 41 -1.60 12.09 -6.01
N ASP A 42 -0.40 12.61 -6.22
CA ASP A 42 0.47 13.00 -5.13
C ASP A 42 -0.09 14.22 -4.39
N PRO A 43 -0.30 14.14 -3.07
CA PRO A 43 -0.88 15.26 -2.32
C PRO A 43 0.07 16.46 -2.21
N ARG A 44 1.38 16.29 -2.47
CA ARG A 44 2.39 17.36 -2.35
C ARG A 44 2.39 18.30 -3.55
N ASP A 45 2.24 17.75 -4.75
CA ASP A 45 2.34 18.49 -6.01
C ASP A 45 1.10 18.37 -6.90
N GLY A 46 0.14 17.51 -6.53
CA GLY A 46 -1.10 17.27 -7.27
C GLY A 46 -0.93 16.48 -8.56
N ARG A 47 0.27 15.94 -8.85
CA ARG A 47 0.56 15.24 -10.11
C ARG A 47 0.25 13.75 -10.00
N PRO A 48 -0.17 13.10 -11.10
CA PRO A 48 -0.30 11.65 -11.14
C PRO A 48 1.08 10.99 -11.01
N LYS A 49 1.16 9.92 -10.21
CA LYS A 49 2.33 9.08 -10.02
C LYS A 49 1.91 7.61 -10.01
N THR A 50 2.80 6.74 -10.42
CA THR A 50 2.62 5.28 -10.41
C THR A 50 3.62 4.57 -9.51
N ASP A 51 4.47 5.32 -8.79
CA ASP A 51 5.41 4.74 -7.83
C ASP A 51 4.67 4.12 -6.62
N PRO A 52 5.26 3.13 -5.92
CA PRO A 52 4.71 2.61 -4.67
C PRO A 52 4.39 3.71 -3.64
N ILE A 53 3.12 3.95 -3.34
CA ILE A 53 2.68 5.13 -2.58
C ILE A 53 3.20 5.13 -1.13
N TYR A 54 3.33 3.96 -0.51
CA TYR A 54 3.62 3.86 0.92
C TYR A 54 5.11 4.00 1.26
N ASN A 55 5.99 3.94 0.26
CA ASN A 55 7.43 4.07 0.49
C ASN A 55 7.78 5.47 0.97
N GLY A 56 8.37 5.57 2.16
CA GLY A 56 8.74 6.84 2.79
C GLY A 56 7.58 7.59 3.44
N THR A 57 6.39 6.98 3.55
CA THR A 57 5.30 7.54 4.36
C THR A 57 5.68 7.50 5.84
N ILE A 58 5.44 8.61 6.55
CA ILE A 58 5.67 8.74 8.00
C ILE A 58 4.32 8.52 8.70
N PHE A 59 4.34 7.71 9.77
CA PHE A 59 3.21 7.44 10.65
C PHE A 59 3.39 8.13 12.00
#